data_AF-A0A453T9V5-F1
#
_entry.id   AF-A0A453T9V5-F1
#
_cell.length_a   1.000
_cell.length_b   1.000
_cell.length_c   1.000
_cell.angle_alpha   90.00
_cell.angle_beta   90.00
_cell.angle_gamma   90.00
#
_symmetry.space_group_name_H-M   'P 1'
#
loop_
_entity.id
_entity.type
_entity.pdbx_description
1 polymer ?
#
loop_
_entity_poly.entity_id
_entity_poly.type
_entity_poly.pdbx_seq_one_letter_code
_entity_poly.pdbx_strand_id
1 'polypeptide(L)'
;MPSRCGSPALAYHAQENNHPLRRERDMADLVVGLAKSVVEGALTKAQAAIEEEAKLRQSTQRNLVFITDEFEMMHSFLKVADEERLENKVVITWVRQIRELAYDVEDCIELVIHLDKKSRWWWHMVPSWCMALPLPLDEAASEIEQLKARVEDVSTRNTRYSLISDT
;
A
#
# COMPACT_ATOMS: atom_id res chain seq x y z
N MET A 1 -1.77 71.84 -72.51
CA MET A 1 -0.70 71.76 -71.49
C MET A 1 -1.26 71.04 -70.25
N PRO A 2 -0.41 70.35 -69.45
CA PRO A 2 -0.70 69.05 -68.80
C PRO A 2 -1.28 69.17 -67.35
N SER A 3 -1.48 68.12 -66.52
CA SER A 3 -0.87 66.77 -66.47
C SER A 3 -1.68 65.67 -65.74
N ARG A 4 -1.07 64.48 -65.64
CA ARG A 4 -1.41 63.34 -64.73
C ARG A 4 -0.89 63.64 -63.29
N CYS A 5 -1.03 62.85 -62.23
CA CYS A 5 -1.39 61.44 -61.93
C CYS A 5 -2.05 61.47 -60.51
N GLY A 6 -2.88 60.55 -60.02
CA GLY A 6 -2.81 59.09 -60.00
C GLY A 6 -3.10 58.63 -58.55
N SER A 7 -4.02 57.69 -58.33
CA SER A 7 -4.31 57.13 -57.00
C SER A 7 -3.28 56.08 -56.60
N PRO A 8 -3.13 55.82 -55.29
CA PRO A 8 -3.46 54.47 -54.83
C PRO A 8 -4.30 54.47 -53.54
N ALA A 9 -5.09 53.40 -53.38
CA ALA A 9 -5.84 53.14 -52.16
C ALA A 9 -4.89 52.80 -50.99
N LEU A 10 -5.26 53.22 -49.78
CA LEU A 10 -4.85 52.55 -48.55
C LEU A 10 -6.09 51.96 -47.89
N ALA A 11 -6.02 50.66 -47.66
CA ALA A 11 -7.12 49.84 -47.16
C ALA A 11 -6.94 49.54 -45.67
N TYR A 12 -8.00 49.00 -45.07
CA TYR A 12 -8.05 48.40 -43.73
C TYR A 12 -7.72 49.34 -42.55
N HIS A 13 -8.75 49.63 -41.75
CA HIS A 13 -8.88 48.92 -40.48
C HIS A 13 -10.38 48.83 -40.13
N ALA A 14 -11.03 47.78 -40.62
CA ALA A 14 -12.27 47.33 -40.02
C ALA A 14 -11.91 46.77 -38.63
N GLN A 15 -12.15 47.54 -37.58
CA GLN A 15 -12.10 47.04 -36.20
C GLN A 15 -13.37 46.21 -35.93
N GLU A 16 -13.50 45.11 -36.68
CA GLU A 16 -14.61 44.20 -36.57
C GLU A 16 -14.44 43.42 -35.26
N ASN A 17 -15.33 43.69 -34.31
CA ASN A 17 -15.20 43.22 -32.95
C ASN A 17 -15.39 41.69 -32.86
N ASN A 18 -14.28 40.96 -32.98
CA ASN A 18 -14.13 39.53 -32.70
C ASN A 18 -14.37 39.17 -31.21
N HIS A 19 -15.10 40.02 -30.47
CA HIS A 19 -15.33 39.91 -29.04
C HIS A 19 -16.09 38.64 -28.60
N PRO A 20 -17.13 38.13 -29.31
CA PRO A 20 -17.77 36.87 -28.89
C PRO A 20 -16.82 35.67 -29.07
N LEU A 21 -16.18 35.54 -30.23
CA LEU A 21 -15.21 34.47 -30.51
C LEU A 21 -13.98 34.50 -29.57
N ARG A 22 -13.58 35.70 -29.10
CA ARG A 22 -12.56 35.83 -28.07
C ARG A 22 -13.03 35.30 -26.71
N ARG A 23 -14.22 35.69 -26.23
CA ARG A 23 -14.76 35.19 -24.94
C ARG A 23 -14.95 33.67 -24.96
N GLU A 24 -15.37 33.11 -26.10
CA GLU A 24 -15.54 31.67 -26.27
C GLU A 24 -14.21 30.92 -26.18
N ARG A 25 -13.12 31.49 -26.73
CA ARG A 25 -11.76 30.98 -26.54
C ARG A 25 -11.30 31.12 -25.09
N ASP A 26 -11.47 32.29 -24.47
CA ASP A 26 -11.08 32.52 -23.07
C ASP A 26 -11.79 31.53 -22.11
N MET A 27 -13.06 31.20 -22.39
CA MET A 27 -13.84 30.17 -21.69
C MET A 27 -13.32 28.75 -21.96
N ALA A 28 -12.96 28.42 -23.21
CA ALA A 28 -12.40 27.12 -23.56
C ALA A 28 -11.04 26.89 -22.89
N ASP A 29 -10.16 27.89 -22.90
CA ASP A 29 -8.85 27.85 -22.24
C ASP A 29 -8.99 27.67 -20.72
N LEU A 30 -9.98 28.31 -20.08
CA LEU A 30 -10.31 28.09 -18.67
C LEU A 30 -10.78 26.65 -18.39
N VAL A 31 -11.68 26.11 -19.22
CA VAL A 31 -12.17 24.73 -19.07
C VAL A 31 -11.05 23.71 -19.26
N VAL A 32 -10.16 23.92 -20.24
CA VAL A 32 -8.97 23.08 -20.47
C VAL A 32 -7.99 23.18 -19.30
N GLY A 33 -7.77 24.38 -18.75
CA GLY A 33 -6.92 24.59 -17.58
C GLY A 33 -7.44 23.87 -16.33
N LEU A 34 -8.75 23.95 -16.07
CA LEU A 34 -9.41 23.21 -14.99
C LEU A 34 -9.30 21.69 -15.18
N ALA A 35 -9.58 21.19 -16.39
CA ALA A 35 -9.46 19.77 -16.71
C ALA A 35 -8.02 19.27 -16.50
N LYS A 36 -7.02 20.03 -16.94
CA LYS A 36 -5.60 19.72 -16.72
C LYS A 36 -5.27 19.62 -15.22
N SER A 37 -5.69 20.60 -14.42
CA SER A 37 -5.43 20.60 -12.97
C SER A 37 -6.09 19.40 -12.25
N VAL A 38 -7.31 19.02 -12.66
CA VAL A 38 -7.98 17.81 -12.13
C VAL A 38 -7.21 16.53 -12.51
N VAL A 39 -6.73 16.43 -13.75
CA VAL A 39 -5.94 15.27 -14.21
C VAL A 39 -4.58 15.19 -13.50
N GLU A 40 -3.87 16.30 -13.33
CA GLU A 40 -2.62 16.37 -12.58
C GLU A 40 -2.83 15.95 -11.12
N GLY A 41 -3.86 16.48 -10.45
CA GLY A 41 -4.20 16.10 -9.09
C GLY A 41 -4.64 14.64 -8.92
N ALA A 42 -5.24 14.03 -9.95
CA ALA A 42 -5.54 12.61 -9.98
C ALA A 42 -4.29 11.75 -10.17
N LEU A 43 -3.37 12.17 -11.06
CA LEU A 43 -2.10 11.47 -11.31
C LEU A 43 -1.22 11.44 -10.05
N THR A 44 -1.07 12.57 -9.34
CA THR A 44 -0.31 12.61 -8.08
C THR A 44 -0.88 11.68 -7.02
N LYS A 45 -2.22 11.60 -6.89
CA LYS A 45 -2.88 10.67 -5.95
C LYS A 45 -2.66 9.21 -6.34
N ALA A 46 -2.74 8.88 -7.63
CA ALA A 46 -2.47 7.53 -8.11
C ALA A 46 -1.01 7.11 -7.85
N GLN A 47 -0.05 8.01 -8.07
CA GLN A 47 1.36 7.77 -7.75
C GLN A 47 1.59 7.51 -6.26
N ALA A 48 1.02 8.35 -5.39
CA ALA A 48 1.14 8.17 -3.94
C ALA A 48 0.51 6.86 -3.45
N ALA A 49 -0.63 6.45 -4.00
CA ALA A 49 -1.27 5.17 -3.66
C ALA A 49 -0.40 3.96 -4.07
N ILE A 50 0.24 4.01 -5.24
CA ILE A 50 1.18 2.97 -5.69
C ILE A 50 2.40 2.88 -4.77
N GLU A 51 2.95 4.02 -4.32
CA GLU A 51 4.13 4.05 -3.45
C GLU A 51 3.83 3.50 -2.04
N GLU A 52 2.71 3.89 -1.43
CA GLU A 52 2.31 3.34 -0.12
C GLU A 52 1.94 1.85 -0.22
N GLU A 53 1.27 1.39 -1.28
CA GLU A 53 1.00 -0.05 -1.51
C GLU A 53 2.32 -0.86 -1.63
N ALA A 54 3.31 -0.33 -2.36
CA ALA A 54 4.62 -0.96 -2.50
C ALA A 54 5.38 -1.03 -1.17
N LYS A 55 5.33 0.04 -0.37
CA LYS A 55 5.93 0.12 0.97
C LYS A 55 5.28 -0.84 1.96
N LEU A 56 3.95 -0.91 1.99
CA LEU A 56 3.20 -1.87 2.81
C LEU A 56 3.54 -3.31 2.43
N ARG A 57 3.54 -3.67 1.14
CA ARG A 57 3.99 -4.99 0.66
C ARG A 57 5.41 -5.32 1.11
N GLN A 58 6.34 -4.38 0.97
CA GLN A 58 7.74 -4.58 1.34
C GLN A 58 7.93 -4.74 2.86
N SER A 59 7.18 -4.00 3.69
CA SER A 59 7.17 -4.17 5.15
C SER A 59 6.61 -5.54 5.54
N THR A 60 5.45 -5.88 4.97
CA THR A 60 4.76 -7.16 5.20
C THR A 60 5.66 -8.35 4.84
N GLN A 61 6.36 -8.30 3.70
CA GLN A 61 7.30 -9.33 3.30
C GLN A 61 8.44 -9.51 4.31
N ARG A 62 9.02 -8.41 4.82
CA ARG A 62 10.07 -8.48 5.85
C ARG A 62 9.56 -9.12 7.15
N ASN A 63 8.34 -8.77 7.57
CA ASN A 63 7.73 -9.34 8.76
C ASN A 63 7.48 -10.85 8.58
N LEU A 64 6.97 -11.29 7.42
CA LEU A 64 6.77 -12.71 7.13
C LEU A 64 8.08 -13.52 7.12
N VAL A 65 9.16 -12.97 6.56
CA VAL A 65 10.50 -13.60 6.63
C VAL A 65 10.94 -13.75 8.09
N PHE A 66 10.87 -12.67 8.89
CA PHE A 66 11.23 -12.72 10.31
C PHE A 66 10.41 -13.76 11.10
N ILE A 67 9.09 -13.81 10.89
CA ILE A 67 8.21 -14.80 11.53
C ILE A 67 8.64 -16.21 11.12
N THR A 68 9.03 -16.43 9.86
CA THR A 68 9.48 -17.74 9.36
C THR A 68 10.78 -18.16 10.04
N ASP A 69 11.78 -17.28 10.08
CA ASP A 69 13.10 -17.53 10.69
C ASP A 69 12.97 -17.88 12.20
N GLU A 70 12.14 -17.14 12.94
CA GLU A 70 11.84 -17.43 14.35
C GLU A 70 11.09 -18.77 14.52
N PHE A 71 10.15 -19.10 13.63
CA PHE A 71 9.47 -20.40 13.67
C PHE A 71 10.39 -21.58 13.33
N GLU A 72 11.39 -21.41 12.45
CA GLU A 72 12.43 -22.41 12.22
C GLU A 72 13.28 -22.64 13.47
N MET A 73 13.62 -21.57 14.20
CA MET A 73 14.32 -21.65 15.49
C MET A 73 13.47 -22.33 16.57
N MET A 74 12.20 -21.96 16.70
CA MET A 74 11.25 -22.59 17.63
C MET A 74 11.04 -24.08 17.33
N HIS A 75 10.87 -24.45 16.06
CA HIS A 75 10.76 -25.84 15.61
C HIS A 75 12.05 -26.64 15.89
N SER A 76 13.22 -26.02 15.71
CA SER A 76 14.51 -26.63 16.03
C SER A 76 14.66 -26.86 17.55
N PHE A 77 14.22 -25.92 18.39
CA PHE A 77 14.13 -26.11 19.83
C PHE A 77 13.21 -27.29 20.20
N LEU A 78 12.02 -27.37 19.61
CA LEU A 78 11.05 -28.44 19.88
C LEU A 78 11.60 -29.84 19.52
N LYS A 79 12.49 -29.95 18.53
CA LYS A 79 13.15 -31.22 18.17
C LYS A 79 14.22 -31.69 19.16
N VAL A 80 14.75 -30.78 19.99
CA VAL A 80 15.80 -31.04 20.99
C VAL A 80 15.22 -31.08 22.41
N ALA A 81 13.92 -30.80 22.57
CA ALA A 81 13.20 -31.06 23.82
C ALA A 81 12.87 -32.56 23.91
N ASP A 82 13.66 -33.28 24.70
CA ASP A 82 13.45 -34.70 25.03
C ASP A 82 12.46 -34.90 26.20
N GLU A 83 12.15 -36.16 26.52
CA GLU A 83 11.22 -36.51 27.59
C GLU A 83 11.67 -36.03 28.97
N GLU A 84 12.99 -35.92 29.21
CA GLU A 84 13.56 -35.43 30.48
C GLU A 84 13.36 -33.91 30.63
N ARG A 85 13.61 -33.13 29.57
CA ARG A 85 13.33 -31.68 29.57
C ARG A 85 11.84 -31.34 29.62
N LEU A 86 10.96 -32.27 29.23
CA LEU A 86 9.51 -32.11 29.32
C LEU A 86 8.94 -32.21 30.75
N GLU A 87 9.73 -32.57 31.77
CA GLU A 87 9.33 -32.37 33.17
C GLU A 87 9.43 -30.90 33.62
N ASN A 88 10.20 -30.06 32.91
CA ASN A 88 10.40 -28.66 33.27
C ASN A 88 9.17 -27.80 32.90
N LYS A 89 8.52 -27.22 33.92
CA LYS A 89 7.31 -26.38 33.77
C LYS A 89 7.51 -25.14 32.89
N VAL A 90 8.73 -24.61 32.80
CA VAL A 90 9.06 -23.50 31.89
C VAL A 90 9.03 -24.00 30.44
N VAL A 91 9.65 -25.15 30.16
CA VAL A 91 9.63 -25.79 28.84
C VAL A 91 8.20 -26.16 28.43
N ILE A 92 7.39 -26.78 29.31
CA ILE A 92 5.96 -27.06 29.02
C ILE A 92 5.19 -25.77 28.67
N THR A 93 5.41 -24.69 29.44
CA THR A 93 4.75 -23.40 29.20
C THR A 93 5.16 -22.80 27.85
N TRP A 94 6.43 -22.94 27.49
CA TRP A 94 6.99 -22.50 26.23
C TRP A 94 6.45 -23.27 25.02
N VAL A 95 6.41 -24.61 25.11
CA VAL A 95 5.81 -25.49 24.09
C VAL A 95 4.35 -25.12 23.84
N ARG A 96 3.57 -24.84 24.90
CA ARG A 96 2.19 -24.36 24.76
C ARG A 96 2.13 -23.02 24.01
N GLN A 97 3.01 -22.08 24.31
CA GLN A 97 3.03 -20.76 23.67
C GLN A 97 3.43 -20.83 22.20
N ILE A 98 4.39 -21.70 21.82
CA ILE A 98 4.69 -21.96 20.40
C ILE A 98 3.47 -22.55 19.68
N ARG A 99 2.76 -23.49 20.33
CA ARG A 99 1.53 -24.07 19.75
C ARG A 99 0.41 -23.03 19.59
N GLU A 100 0.21 -22.14 20.56
CA GLU A 100 -0.74 -21.03 20.45
C GLU A 100 -0.37 -20.14 19.26
N LEU A 101 0.89 -19.70 19.20
CA LEU A 101 1.44 -18.87 18.12
C LEU A 101 1.32 -19.51 16.72
N ALA A 102 1.41 -20.85 16.63
CA ALA A 102 1.24 -21.58 15.38
C ALA A 102 -0.20 -21.48 14.83
N TYR A 103 -1.22 -21.43 15.70
CA TYR A 103 -2.59 -21.16 15.26
C TYR A 103 -2.76 -19.71 14.81
N ASP A 104 -2.11 -18.76 15.48
CA ASP A 104 -2.17 -17.35 15.05
C ASP A 104 -1.51 -17.12 13.67
N VAL A 105 -0.49 -17.91 13.32
CA VAL A 105 0.08 -17.95 11.96
C VAL A 105 -0.92 -18.54 10.97
N GLU A 106 -1.62 -19.62 11.32
CA GLU A 106 -2.64 -20.27 10.47
C GLU A 106 -3.81 -19.31 10.18
N ASP A 107 -4.37 -18.69 11.23
CA ASP A 107 -5.46 -17.69 11.14
C ASP A 107 -5.04 -16.48 10.29
N CYS A 108 -3.81 -15.99 10.47
CA CYS A 108 -3.27 -14.86 9.70
C CYS A 108 -3.10 -15.21 8.20
N ILE A 109 -2.62 -16.41 7.88
CA ILE A 109 -2.55 -16.92 6.50
C ILE A 109 -3.96 -17.05 5.89
N GLU A 110 -4.93 -17.57 6.64
CA GLU A 110 -6.32 -17.69 6.17
C GLU A 110 -6.92 -16.30 5.88
N LEU A 111 -6.69 -15.32 6.76
CA LEU A 111 -7.13 -13.93 6.56
C LEU A 111 -6.53 -13.33 5.29
N VAL A 112 -5.21 -13.43 5.09
CA VAL A 112 -4.51 -12.90 3.91
C VAL A 112 -5.08 -13.51 2.62
N ILE A 113 -5.32 -14.82 2.62
CA ILE A 113 -5.91 -15.54 1.46
C ILE A 113 -7.35 -15.07 1.20
N HIS A 114 -8.15 -14.83 2.23
CA HIS A 114 -9.51 -14.31 2.08
C HIS A 114 -9.53 -12.85 1.59
N LEU A 115 -8.63 -12.02 2.09
CA LEU A 115 -8.48 -10.63 1.66
C LEU A 115 -7.98 -10.54 0.21
N ASP A 116 -7.06 -11.39 -0.25
CA ASP A 116 -6.68 -11.43 -1.68
C ASP A 116 -7.84 -11.84 -2.60
N LYS A 117 -8.60 -12.90 -2.24
CA LYS A 117 -9.79 -13.33 -3.01
C LYS A 117 -10.82 -12.20 -3.13
N LYS A 118 -11.11 -11.52 -2.01
CA LYS A 118 -12.04 -10.39 -1.94
C LYS A 118 -11.51 -9.21 -2.75
N SER A 119 -10.26 -8.81 -2.51
CA SER A 119 -9.54 -7.77 -3.25
C SER A 119 -9.68 -7.99 -4.76
N ARG A 120 -9.30 -9.17 -5.27
CA ARG A 120 -9.37 -9.54 -6.69
C ARG A 120 -10.77 -9.40 -7.29
N TRP A 121 -11.81 -9.85 -6.57
CA TRP A 121 -13.21 -9.65 -7.00
C TRP A 121 -13.59 -8.17 -7.04
N TRP A 122 -13.17 -7.37 -6.04
CA TRP A 122 -13.44 -5.94 -5.98
C TRP A 122 -12.74 -5.16 -7.11
N TRP A 123 -11.49 -5.48 -7.46
CA TRP A 123 -10.78 -4.85 -8.60
C TRP A 123 -11.49 -5.03 -9.95
N HIS A 124 -12.27 -6.11 -10.13
CA HIS A 124 -13.07 -6.30 -11.34
C HIS A 124 -14.37 -5.48 -11.38
N MET A 125 -14.81 -4.92 -10.25
CA MET A 125 -16.09 -4.22 -10.09
C MET A 125 -15.93 -2.70 -9.91
N VAL A 126 -14.74 -2.22 -9.53
CA VAL A 126 -14.49 -0.80 -9.19
C VAL A 126 -13.95 -0.03 -10.40
N PRO A 127 -14.58 1.09 -10.82
CA PRO A 127 -14.04 1.95 -11.87
C PRO A 127 -12.68 2.56 -11.51
N SER A 128 -11.78 2.67 -12.50
CA SER A 128 -10.37 3.10 -12.39
C SER A 128 -10.09 4.47 -11.75
N TRP A 129 -11.12 5.24 -11.36
CA TRP A 129 -11.01 6.53 -10.67
C TRP A 129 -11.39 6.45 -9.18
N CYS A 130 -11.88 5.31 -8.71
CA CYS A 130 -12.26 5.03 -7.32
C CYS A 130 -11.16 4.28 -6.54
N MET A 131 -9.92 4.28 -7.04
CA MET A 131 -8.75 3.53 -6.51
C MET A 131 -8.26 4.00 -5.12
N ALA A 132 -9.03 4.83 -4.42
CA ALA A 132 -8.67 5.47 -3.15
C ALA A 132 -9.22 4.73 -1.92
N LEU A 133 -9.44 3.41 -2.00
CA LEU A 133 -9.96 2.60 -0.90
C LEU A 133 -8.92 1.52 -0.48
N PRO A 134 -7.93 1.88 0.36
CA PRO A 134 -6.86 0.99 0.81
C PRO A 134 -7.35 0.10 1.96
N LEU A 135 -8.14 -0.92 1.64
CA LEU A 135 -8.80 -1.74 2.68
C LEU A 135 -8.28 -3.18 2.81
N PRO A 136 -7.93 -3.94 1.74
CA PRO A 136 -7.49 -5.34 1.92
C PRO A 136 -6.02 -5.50 2.34
N LEU A 137 -5.13 -4.58 1.94
CA LEU A 137 -3.69 -4.72 2.20
C LEU A 137 -3.32 -4.22 3.59
N ASP A 138 -3.85 -3.07 4.00
CA ASP A 138 -3.56 -2.40 5.27
C ASP A 138 -4.01 -3.28 6.46
N GLU A 139 -5.17 -3.93 6.36
CA GLU A 139 -5.70 -4.89 7.34
C GLU A 139 -4.77 -6.10 7.47
N ALA A 140 -4.40 -6.74 6.34
CA ALA A 140 -3.46 -7.85 6.31
C ALA A 140 -2.07 -7.47 6.85
N ALA A 141 -1.56 -6.29 6.52
CA ALA A 141 -0.27 -5.79 7.00
C ALA A 141 -0.27 -5.55 8.51
N SER A 142 -1.37 -5.02 9.06
CA SER A 142 -1.53 -4.78 10.49
C SER A 142 -1.58 -6.09 11.30
N GLU A 143 -2.31 -7.10 10.82
CA GLU A 143 -2.37 -8.41 11.49
C GLU A 143 -1.01 -9.13 11.44
N ILE A 144 -0.27 -9.03 10.33
CA ILE A 144 1.11 -9.55 10.23
C ILE A 144 2.08 -8.79 11.16
N GLU A 145 1.91 -7.48 11.35
CA GLU A 145 2.70 -6.69 12.30
C GLU A 145 2.39 -7.06 13.77
N GLN A 146 1.11 -7.26 14.12
CA GLN A 146 0.71 -7.76 15.44
C GLN A 146 1.24 -9.17 15.72
N LEU A 147 1.14 -10.08 14.74
CA LEU A 147 1.68 -11.43 14.84
C LEU A 147 3.19 -11.41 15.07
N LYS A 148 3.94 -10.60 14.31
CA LYS A 148 5.38 -10.41 14.52
C LYS A 148 5.69 -9.92 15.95
N ALA A 149 4.99 -8.91 16.45
CA ALA A 149 5.24 -8.39 17.80
C ALA A 149 5.03 -9.47 18.89
N ARG A 150 4.07 -10.38 18.66
CA ARG A 150 3.84 -11.54 19.54
C ARG A 150 4.95 -12.58 19.43
N VAL A 151 5.47 -12.86 18.22
CA VAL A 151 6.64 -13.72 18.02
C VAL A 151 7.86 -13.15 18.77
N GLU A 152 8.13 -11.84 18.64
CA GLU A 152 9.24 -11.16 19.31
C GLU A 152 9.12 -11.22 20.85
N ASP A 153 7.95 -10.95 21.42
CA ASP A 153 7.72 -11.05 22.88
C ASP A 153 7.87 -12.50 23.38
N VAL A 154 7.32 -13.47 22.65
CA VAL A 154 7.50 -14.90 22.91
C VAL A 154 9.01 -15.21 22.93
N SER A 155 9.75 -14.95 21.84
CA SER A 155 11.19 -15.22 21.74
C SER A 155 12.04 -14.53 22.82
N THR A 156 11.73 -13.27 23.13
CA THR A 156 12.38 -12.47 24.20
C THR A 156 12.12 -13.07 25.58
N ARG A 157 10.91 -13.57 25.85
CA ARG A 157 10.59 -14.26 27.10
C ARG A 157 11.37 -15.55 27.25
N ASN A 158 11.50 -16.36 26.19
CA ASN A 158 12.31 -17.57 26.24
C ASN A 158 13.79 -17.27 26.52
N THR A 159 14.41 -16.35 25.79
CA THR A 159 15.81 -15.93 26.00
C THR A 159 16.10 -15.54 27.46
N ARG A 160 15.12 -14.96 28.16
CA ARG A 160 15.22 -14.55 29.56
C ARG A 160 15.00 -15.68 30.57
N TYR A 161 14.24 -16.72 30.22
CA TYR A 161 13.85 -17.79 31.14
C TYR A 161 14.49 -19.15 30.86
N SER A 162 15.06 -19.38 29.67
CA SER A 162 15.81 -20.60 29.33
C SER A 162 17.07 -20.78 30.20
N LEU A 163 17.68 -19.68 30.62
CA LEU A 163 18.77 -19.65 31.60
C LEU A 163 18.40 -20.25 32.97
N ILE A 164 17.10 -20.38 33.28
CA ILE A 164 16.58 -21.01 34.50
C ILE A 164 16.32 -22.52 34.30
N SER A 165 16.25 -23.00 33.05
CA SER A 165 16.07 -24.42 32.73
C SER A 165 17.37 -25.21 32.54
N ASP A 166 18.52 -24.53 32.50
CA ASP A 166 19.86 -25.14 32.39
C ASP A 166 20.61 -25.18 33.75
N THR A 167 19.88 -25.09 34.87
CA THR A 167 20.37 -25.19 36.27
C THR A 167 19.52 -26.17 37.06
#